data_AF-A0A0K2V764-F1
#
_entry.id   AF-A0A0K2V764-F1
#
_cell.length_a   1.000
_cell.length_b   1.000
_cell.length_c   1.000
_cell.angle_alpha   90.00
_cell.angle_beta   90.00
_cell.angle_gamma   90.00
#
_symmetry.space_group_name_H-M   'P 1'
#
loop_
_entity.id
_entity.type
_entity.pdbx_description
1 polymer ?
#
loop_
_entity_poly.entity_id
_entity_poly.type
_entity_poly.pdbx_seq_one_letter_code
_entity_poly.pdbx_strand_id
1 'polypeptide(L)'
;MFDYIVGDEYSIFRGSLFVTTIISIGAIFISYKIARMLYMRDFYKSKIMRAKNRKQEMKDKIRREISLADGTLITSHRQDILKLKLEELVEKLQSSLLSPLQVLQAYQAKAILVDDETNCIVEFIDDAEIIAKELNKVSDKKSYPLFGVPLSVKECLAVKNTDSTAGLAKYLFQPSGKDCSLVEAMRTMGVIPFCRTNNPQMLKSFGCSNPIYGNTTNPFNNKLTAGGSSGGEAALIAGGGSIIGIGSDIGGSLRVPAHFCGIASLKPTFGRLLENGFRLKRDQQPPFFKCCSGFMSKDVSALIKLHALFADQSEEFAKKHYSLVPLKWNRSLLTKRKMKIGWFDHNNYFEAVPSCTRALYECVDLLSQNGHDLIKIEDPGTPKLVDIVLSSFQRYKII
;
A
#
# COMPACT_ATOMS: atom_id res chain seq x y z
N MET A 1 53.64 -53.78 -36.27
CA MET A 1 52.65 -52.93 -36.98
C MET A 1 51.20 -53.32 -36.61
N PHE A 2 50.94 -53.78 -35.39
CA PHE A 2 49.58 -54.14 -34.92
C PHE A 2 49.18 -53.45 -33.60
N ASP A 3 50.13 -52.90 -32.84
CA ASP A 3 49.83 -52.21 -31.58
C ASP A 3 49.43 -50.73 -31.73
N TYR A 4 49.57 -50.14 -32.92
CA TYR A 4 49.26 -48.72 -33.14
C TYR A 4 47.82 -48.46 -33.60
N ILE A 5 47.11 -49.48 -34.07
CA ILE A 5 45.75 -49.32 -34.64
C ILE A 5 44.66 -49.52 -33.56
N VAL A 6 44.94 -50.33 -32.52
CA VAL A 6 43.95 -50.62 -31.46
C VAL A 6 43.82 -49.46 -30.46
N GLY A 7 44.87 -48.65 -30.28
CA GLY A 7 44.86 -47.49 -29.36
C GLY A 7 43.99 -46.33 -29.84
N ASP A 8 43.96 -46.07 -31.14
CA ASP A 8 43.21 -44.94 -31.72
C ASP A 8 41.70 -45.19 -31.77
N GLU A 9 41.26 -46.40 -32.15
CA GLU A 9 39.83 -46.76 -32.15
C GLU A 9 39.23 -46.75 -30.73
N TYR A 10 39.97 -47.21 -29.73
CA TYR A 10 39.53 -47.17 -28.33
C TYR A 10 39.41 -45.74 -27.78
N SER A 11 40.28 -44.82 -28.22
CA SER A 11 40.22 -43.41 -27.82
C SER A 11 39.03 -42.68 -28.45
N ILE A 12 38.74 -42.95 -29.73
CA ILE A 12 37.60 -42.39 -30.47
C ILE A 12 36.28 -42.92 -29.87
N PHE A 13 36.21 -44.20 -29.54
CA PHE A 13 35.04 -44.81 -28.90
C PHE A 13 34.78 -44.22 -27.50
N ARG A 14 35.82 -44.03 -26.68
CA ARG A 14 35.70 -43.35 -25.37
C ARG A 14 35.29 -41.89 -25.52
N GLY A 15 35.83 -41.17 -26.50
CA GLY A 15 35.44 -39.79 -26.80
C GLY A 15 33.97 -39.67 -27.23
N SER A 16 33.52 -40.55 -28.11
CA SER A 16 32.12 -40.62 -28.56
C SER A 16 31.16 -40.99 -27.42
N LEU A 17 31.52 -41.97 -26.59
CA LEU A 17 30.72 -42.38 -25.42
C LEU A 17 30.65 -41.26 -24.36
N PHE A 18 31.74 -40.51 -24.17
CA PHE A 18 31.78 -39.37 -23.26
C PHE A 18 30.91 -38.20 -23.77
N VAL A 19 31.00 -37.86 -25.05
CA VAL A 19 30.19 -36.80 -25.67
C VAL A 19 28.70 -37.16 -25.64
N THR A 20 28.32 -38.39 -25.99
CA THR A 20 26.93 -38.86 -25.94
C THR A 20 26.37 -38.90 -24.51
N THR A 21 27.19 -39.26 -23.51
CA THR A 21 26.82 -39.21 -22.09
C THR A 21 26.56 -37.76 -21.64
N ILE A 22 27.45 -36.81 -21.99
CA ILE A 22 27.27 -35.39 -21.67
C ILE A 22 26.00 -34.82 -22.31
N ILE A 23 25.76 -35.13 -23.60
CA ILE A 23 24.55 -34.70 -24.32
C ILE A 23 23.30 -35.27 -23.63
N SER A 24 23.33 -36.55 -23.24
CA SER A 24 22.21 -37.21 -22.56
C SER A 24 21.92 -36.60 -21.19
N ILE A 25 22.95 -36.34 -20.37
CA ILE A 25 22.82 -35.65 -19.08
C ILE A 25 22.26 -34.23 -19.28
N GLY A 26 22.76 -33.52 -20.29
CA GLY A 26 22.26 -32.19 -20.67
C GLY A 26 20.79 -32.21 -21.06
N ALA A 27 20.38 -33.16 -21.90
CA ALA A 27 18.99 -33.34 -22.31
C ALA A 27 18.06 -33.69 -21.14
N ILE A 28 18.50 -34.56 -20.22
CA ILE A 28 17.77 -34.90 -18.98
C ILE A 28 17.62 -33.66 -18.10
N PHE A 29 18.70 -32.89 -17.91
CA PHE A 29 18.67 -31.66 -17.11
C PHE A 29 17.73 -30.61 -17.70
N ILE A 30 17.77 -30.39 -19.02
CA ILE A 30 16.86 -29.47 -19.72
C ILE A 30 15.41 -29.96 -19.59
N SER A 31 15.16 -31.24 -19.81
CA SER A 31 13.82 -31.85 -19.68
C SER A 31 13.28 -31.70 -18.26
N TYR A 32 14.11 -31.95 -17.24
CA TYR A 32 13.77 -31.70 -15.84
C TYR A 32 13.46 -30.22 -15.56
N LYS A 33 14.26 -29.29 -16.09
CA LYS A 33 14.02 -27.84 -15.94
C LYS A 33 12.71 -27.42 -16.58
N ILE A 34 12.38 -27.93 -17.76
CA ILE A 34 11.11 -27.67 -18.44
C ILE A 34 9.94 -28.27 -17.66
N ALA A 35 10.01 -29.54 -17.28
CA ALA A 35 8.98 -30.20 -16.49
C ALA A 35 8.73 -29.49 -15.15
N ARG A 36 9.81 -29.12 -14.44
CA ARG A 36 9.73 -28.33 -13.20
C ARG A 36 9.12 -26.96 -13.45
N MET A 37 9.50 -26.26 -14.53
CA MET A 37 8.92 -24.96 -14.86
C MET A 37 7.41 -25.05 -15.12
N LEU A 38 6.96 -26.04 -15.89
CA LEU A 38 5.55 -26.29 -16.17
C LEU A 38 4.78 -26.62 -14.88
N TYR A 39 5.30 -27.54 -14.07
CA TYR A 39 4.72 -27.88 -12.77
C TYR A 39 4.59 -26.65 -11.86
N MET A 40 5.66 -25.86 -11.72
CA MET A 40 5.63 -24.65 -10.90
C MET A 40 4.64 -23.60 -11.44
N ARG A 41 4.53 -23.48 -12.76
CA ARG A 41 3.56 -22.57 -13.40
C ARG A 41 2.13 -22.96 -13.03
N ASP A 42 1.78 -24.24 -13.16
CA ASP A 42 0.43 -24.71 -12.86
C ASP A 42 0.14 -24.67 -11.35
N PHE A 43 1.12 -25.02 -10.52
CA PHE A 43 1.03 -24.86 -9.07
C PHE A 43 0.69 -23.42 -8.66
N TYR A 44 1.40 -22.43 -9.21
CA TYR A 44 1.15 -21.02 -8.90
C TYR A 44 -0.14 -20.49 -9.53
N LYS A 45 -0.52 -20.94 -10.73
CA LYS A 45 -1.83 -20.62 -11.32
C LYS A 45 -2.97 -21.08 -10.42
N SER A 46 -2.91 -22.31 -9.92
CA SER A 46 -3.91 -22.86 -8.99
C SER A 46 -3.92 -22.13 -7.64
N LYS A 47 -2.76 -21.68 -7.14
CA LYS A 47 -2.70 -20.80 -5.95
C LYS A 47 -3.38 -19.46 -6.20
N ILE A 48 -3.08 -18.81 -7.32
CA ILE A 48 -3.67 -17.50 -7.68
C ILE A 48 -5.19 -17.62 -7.86
N MET A 49 -5.66 -18.67 -8.54
CA MET A 49 -7.10 -18.90 -8.73
C MET A 49 -7.83 -19.04 -7.39
N ARG A 50 -7.28 -19.83 -6.45
CA ARG A 50 -7.84 -19.96 -5.09
C ARG A 50 -7.87 -18.63 -4.34
N ALA A 51 -6.84 -17.80 -4.46
CA ALA A 51 -6.80 -16.49 -3.82
C ALA A 51 -7.87 -15.54 -4.38
N LYS A 52 -8.08 -15.54 -5.70
CA LYS A 52 -9.15 -14.78 -6.36
C LYS A 52 -10.54 -15.26 -5.93
N ASN A 53 -10.75 -16.58 -5.86
CA ASN A 53 -12.01 -17.15 -5.40
C ASN A 53 -12.29 -16.76 -3.94
N ARG A 54 -11.29 -16.86 -3.05
CA ARG A 54 -11.42 -16.41 -1.66
C ARG A 54 -11.83 -14.93 -1.56
N LYS A 55 -11.17 -14.04 -2.33
CA LYS A 55 -11.56 -12.61 -2.40
C LYS A 55 -13.04 -12.49 -2.77
N GLN A 56 -13.47 -13.17 -3.83
CA GLN A 56 -14.84 -13.09 -4.34
C GLN A 56 -15.86 -13.64 -3.34
N GLU A 57 -15.59 -14.81 -2.75
CA GLU A 57 -16.45 -15.44 -1.74
C GLU A 57 -16.64 -14.54 -0.51
N MET A 58 -15.57 -13.92 -0.01
CA MET A 58 -15.62 -12.97 1.10
C MET A 58 -16.42 -11.72 0.74
N LYS A 59 -16.20 -11.17 -0.46
CA LYS A 59 -16.94 -10.03 -0.98
C LYS A 59 -18.43 -10.32 -1.08
N ASP A 60 -18.80 -11.48 -1.63
CA ASP A 60 -20.20 -11.89 -1.81
C ASP A 60 -20.87 -12.26 -0.49
N LYS A 61 -20.13 -12.80 0.47
CA LYS A 61 -20.62 -12.98 1.85
C LYS A 61 -21.00 -11.65 2.48
N ILE A 62 -20.07 -10.69 2.52
CA ILE A 62 -20.30 -9.37 3.11
C ILE A 62 -21.44 -8.66 2.36
N ARG A 63 -21.44 -8.71 1.02
CA ARG A 63 -22.52 -8.15 0.20
C ARG A 63 -23.88 -8.69 0.62
N ARG A 64 -24.02 -10.01 0.78
CA ARG A 64 -25.28 -10.64 1.22
C ARG A 64 -25.69 -10.22 2.63
N GLU A 65 -24.74 -10.13 3.55
CA GLU A 65 -25.01 -9.77 4.95
C GLU A 65 -25.47 -8.31 5.11
N ILE A 66 -24.95 -7.39 4.28
CA ILE A 66 -25.26 -5.97 4.41
C ILE A 66 -26.33 -5.46 3.44
N SER A 67 -26.65 -6.21 2.38
CA SER A 67 -27.68 -5.79 1.40
C SER A 67 -29.07 -5.83 2.03
N LEU A 68 -29.91 -4.87 1.67
CA LEU A 68 -31.34 -4.95 1.92
C LEU A 68 -31.98 -6.05 1.06
N ALA A 69 -33.24 -6.41 1.35
CA ALA A 69 -33.97 -7.46 0.63
C ALA A 69 -34.12 -7.18 -0.88
N ASP A 70 -34.09 -5.91 -1.28
CA ASP A 70 -34.13 -5.44 -2.67
C ASP A 70 -32.75 -5.40 -3.36
N GLY A 71 -31.69 -5.79 -2.64
CA GLY A 71 -30.30 -5.74 -3.13
C GLY A 71 -29.61 -4.39 -2.93
N THR A 72 -30.27 -3.40 -2.32
CA THR A 72 -29.69 -2.08 -2.09
C THR A 72 -28.55 -2.14 -1.06
N LEU A 73 -27.35 -1.69 -1.47
CA LEU A 73 -26.18 -1.58 -0.60
C LEU A 73 -26.06 -0.21 0.09
N ILE A 74 -26.39 0.87 -0.61
CA ILE A 74 -26.24 2.23 -0.07
C ILE A 74 -27.62 2.79 0.27
N THR A 75 -27.95 2.74 1.56
CA THR A 75 -29.16 3.37 2.10
C THR A 75 -28.91 4.86 2.37
N SER A 76 -29.97 5.64 2.57
CA SER A 76 -29.87 7.05 2.98
C SER A 76 -29.00 7.21 4.24
N HIS A 77 -29.24 6.37 5.26
CA HIS A 77 -28.46 6.37 6.49
C HIS A 77 -26.97 6.09 6.26
N ARG A 78 -26.62 5.10 5.43
CA ARG A 78 -25.21 4.80 5.09
C ARG A 78 -24.59 5.96 4.31
N GLN A 79 -25.34 6.58 3.39
CA GLN A 79 -24.88 7.74 2.64
C GLN A 79 -24.56 8.92 3.57
N ASP A 80 -25.36 9.13 4.62
CA ASP A 80 -25.11 10.20 5.59
C ASP A 80 -23.87 9.92 6.46
N ILE A 81 -23.64 8.66 6.85
CA ILE A 81 -22.40 8.25 7.53
C ILE A 81 -21.18 8.54 6.64
N LEU A 82 -21.23 8.16 5.35
CA LEU A 82 -20.12 8.30 4.40
C LEU A 82 -19.75 9.76 4.07
N LYS A 83 -20.63 10.72 4.38
CA LYS A 83 -20.37 12.16 4.19
C LYS A 83 -19.62 12.81 5.37
N LEU A 84 -19.58 12.15 6.53
CA LEU A 84 -18.96 12.71 7.73
C LEU A 84 -17.46 12.87 7.58
N LYS A 85 -16.92 13.95 8.14
CA LYS A 85 -15.46 14.09 8.32
C LYS A 85 -14.98 13.17 9.44
N LEU A 86 -13.67 12.89 9.49
CA LEU A 86 -13.09 11.99 10.49
C LEU A 86 -13.39 12.44 11.92
N GLU A 87 -13.27 13.74 12.20
CA GLU A 87 -13.56 14.30 13.52
C GLU A 87 -15.02 14.08 13.92
N GLU A 88 -15.96 14.43 13.05
CA GLU A 88 -17.40 14.28 13.26
C GLU A 88 -17.80 12.80 13.43
N LEU A 89 -17.19 11.91 12.64
CA LEU A 89 -17.42 10.47 12.74
C LEU A 89 -16.96 9.94 14.10
N VAL A 90 -15.77 10.32 14.56
CA VAL A 90 -15.25 9.93 15.89
C VAL A 90 -16.15 10.46 17.00
N GLU A 91 -16.58 11.73 16.93
CA GLU A 91 -17.48 12.30 17.94
C GLU A 91 -18.82 11.55 18.02
N LYS A 92 -19.42 11.21 16.88
CA LYS A 92 -20.66 10.42 16.83
C LYS A 92 -20.49 8.98 17.33
N LEU A 93 -19.33 8.36 17.08
CA LEU A 93 -18.99 7.03 17.60
C LEU A 93 -18.78 7.05 19.12
N GLN A 94 -18.03 8.03 19.63
CA GLN A 94 -17.77 8.18 21.07
C GLN A 94 -19.01 8.57 21.88
N SER A 95 -19.92 9.35 21.29
CA SER A 95 -21.22 9.71 21.88
C SER A 95 -22.30 8.63 21.73
N SER A 96 -21.98 7.50 21.08
CA SER A 96 -22.93 6.41 20.79
C SER A 96 -24.11 6.78 19.90
N LEU A 97 -24.03 7.92 19.19
CA LEU A 97 -25.00 8.28 18.14
C LEU A 97 -24.88 7.37 16.91
N LEU A 98 -23.68 6.84 16.67
CA LEU A 98 -23.41 5.78 15.71
C LEU A 98 -22.72 4.63 16.43
N SER A 99 -23.06 3.39 16.07
CA SER A 99 -22.32 2.20 16.52
C SER A 99 -21.15 1.89 15.57
N PRO A 100 -20.05 1.28 16.07
CA PRO A 100 -18.94 0.84 15.21
C PRO A 100 -19.39 -0.09 14.07
N LEU A 101 -20.38 -0.96 14.33
CA LEU A 101 -20.91 -1.88 13.31
C LEU A 101 -21.65 -1.13 12.19
N GLN A 102 -22.48 -0.14 12.51
CA GLN A 102 -23.16 0.67 11.49
C GLN A 102 -22.16 1.39 10.58
N VAL A 103 -21.13 1.98 11.18
CA VAL A 103 -20.08 2.68 10.43
C VAL A 103 -19.28 1.70 9.58
N LEU A 104 -18.84 0.58 10.15
CA LEU A 104 -18.12 -0.47 9.42
C LEU A 104 -18.91 -0.96 8.21
N GLN A 105 -20.20 -1.27 8.39
CA GLN A 105 -21.06 -1.76 7.31
C GLN A 105 -21.33 -0.69 6.24
N ALA A 106 -21.41 0.59 6.61
CA ALA A 106 -21.50 1.67 5.64
C ALA A 106 -20.25 1.74 4.74
N TYR A 107 -19.05 1.63 5.34
CA TYR A 107 -17.80 1.60 4.58
C TYR A 107 -17.60 0.30 3.80
N GLN A 108 -17.96 -0.87 4.33
CA GLN A 108 -17.94 -2.13 3.59
C GLN A 108 -18.86 -2.08 2.36
N ALA A 109 -20.08 -1.55 2.51
CA ALA A 109 -21.00 -1.38 1.39
C ALA A 109 -20.38 -0.53 0.27
N LYS A 110 -19.79 0.62 0.63
CA LYS A 110 -19.17 1.49 -0.36
C LYS A 110 -17.89 0.90 -0.94
N ALA A 111 -17.08 0.23 -0.12
CA ALA A 111 -15.85 -0.45 -0.52
C ALA A 111 -16.10 -1.55 -1.56
N ILE A 112 -17.18 -2.32 -1.40
CA ILE A 112 -17.59 -3.36 -2.37
C ILE A 112 -17.84 -2.75 -3.74
N LEU A 113 -18.63 -1.67 -3.80
CA LEU A 113 -18.96 -0.96 -5.03
C LEU A 113 -17.71 -0.37 -5.70
N VAL A 114 -16.86 0.30 -4.92
CA VAL A 114 -15.61 0.86 -5.45
C VAL A 114 -14.68 -0.25 -5.96
N ASP A 115 -14.60 -1.38 -5.27
CA ASP A 115 -13.80 -2.52 -5.73
C ASP A 115 -14.39 -3.19 -6.97
N ASP A 116 -15.71 -3.19 -7.17
CA ASP A 116 -16.32 -3.70 -8.43
C ASP A 116 -15.85 -2.88 -9.64
N GLU A 117 -15.70 -1.56 -9.45
CA GLU A 117 -15.31 -0.63 -10.52
C GLU A 117 -13.79 -0.55 -10.72
N THR A 118 -13.01 -0.74 -9.65
CA THR A 118 -11.57 -0.42 -9.65
C THR A 118 -10.64 -1.58 -9.32
N ASN A 119 -11.15 -2.69 -8.79
CA ASN A 119 -10.35 -3.82 -8.31
C ASN A 119 -9.22 -3.37 -7.35
N CYS A 120 -9.56 -2.53 -6.37
CA CYS A 120 -8.62 -1.93 -5.43
C CYS A 120 -8.41 -2.74 -4.13
N ILE A 121 -9.28 -3.69 -3.82
CA ILE A 121 -9.21 -4.53 -2.61
C ILE A 121 -8.65 -5.91 -2.97
N VAL A 122 -7.82 -6.50 -2.12
CA VAL A 122 -7.29 -7.87 -2.32
C VAL A 122 -7.99 -8.90 -1.44
N GLU A 123 -8.42 -8.50 -0.24
CA GLU A 123 -9.23 -9.29 0.69
C GLU A 123 -9.89 -8.35 1.72
N PHE A 124 -11.04 -8.75 2.23
CA PHE A 124 -11.63 -8.15 3.44
C PHE A 124 -11.01 -8.82 4.68
N ILE A 125 -11.17 -8.22 5.85
CA ILE A 125 -10.64 -8.77 7.11
C ILE A 125 -11.78 -9.47 7.86
N ASP A 126 -11.64 -10.79 8.05
CA ASP A 126 -12.70 -11.67 8.55
C ASP A 126 -13.23 -11.29 9.95
N ASP A 127 -12.37 -10.79 10.83
CA ASP A 127 -12.72 -10.46 12.21
C ASP A 127 -13.22 -9.03 12.42
N ALA A 128 -13.31 -8.21 11.36
CA ALA A 128 -13.66 -6.79 11.46
C ALA A 128 -15.05 -6.55 12.10
N GLU A 129 -16.07 -7.31 11.70
CA GLU A 129 -17.41 -7.20 12.30
C GLU A 129 -17.46 -7.68 13.75
N ILE A 130 -16.68 -8.71 14.08
CA ILE A 130 -16.58 -9.22 15.46
C ILE A 130 -15.98 -8.12 16.34
N ILE A 131 -14.88 -7.51 15.90
CA ILE A 131 -14.25 -6.40 16.60
C ILE A 131 -15.22 -5.22 16.74
N ALA A 132 -15.98 -4.88 15.70
CA ALA A 132 -16.97 -3.80 15.77
C ALA A 132 -18.06 -4.07 16.83
N LYS A 133 -18.53 -5.32 16.91
CA LYS A 133 -19.52 -5.76 17.92
C LYS A 133 -18.94 -5.72 19.34
N GLU A 134 -17.69 -6.15 19.52
CA GLU A 134 -17.02 -6.09 20.82
C GLU A 134 -16.72 -4.65 21.26
N LEU A 135 -16.28 -3.79 20.34
CA LEU A 135 -16.07 -2.37 20.64
C LEU A 135 -17.37 -1.69 21.10
N ASN A 136 -18.53 -2.09 20.58
CA ASN A 136 -19.80 -1.52 21.00
C ASN A 136 -20.10 -1.73 22.50
N LYS A 137 -19.50 -2.75 23.13
CA LYS A 137 -19.63 -3.07 24.56
C LYS A 137 -18.69 -2.27 25.46
N VAL A 138 -17.72 -1.55 24.89
CA VAL A 138 -16.80 -0.69 25.64
C VAL A 138 -17.58 0.46 26.29
N SER A 139 -17.44 0.61 27.60
CA SER A 139 -18.06 1.69 28.38
C SER A 139 -17.35 3.02 28.17
N ASP A 140 -16.02 3.05 28.30
CA ASP A 140 -15.21 4.26 28.11
C ASP A 140 -14.73 4.41 26.66
N LYS A 141 -15.65 4.78 25.79
CA LYS A 141 -15.39 5.02 24.36
C LYS A 141 -14.45 6.23 24.14
N LYS A 142 -14.44 7.19 25.07
CA LYS A 142 -13.67 8.44 24.94
C LYS A 142 -12.18 8.24 25.14
N SER A 143 -11.78 7.20 25.88
CA SER A 143 -10.36 6.81 26.00
C SER A 143 -9.72 6.35 24.68
N TYR A 144 -10.52 6.05 23.66
CA TYR A 144 -10.03 5.65 22.34
C TYR A 144 -10.16 6.81 21.33
N PRO A 145 -9.05 7.45 20.91
CA PRO A 145 -9.10 8.68 20.11
C PRO A 145 -9.62 8.48 18.68
N LEU A 146 -9.68 7.23 18.20
CA LEU A 146 -10.22 6.84 16.89
C LEU A 146 -11.22 5.68 17.04
N PHE A 147 -11.98 5.69 18.13
CA PHE A 147 -12.94 4.65 18.49
C PHE A 147 -13.86 4.26 17.31
N GLY A 148 -13.82 2.99 16.91
CA GLY A 148 -14.71 2.42 15.91
C GLY A 148 -14.45 2.85 14.46
N VAL A 149 -13.38 3.62 14.18
CA VAL A 149 -13.08 4.11 12.83
C VAL A 149 -12.58 2.96 11.94
N PRO A 150 -13.15 2.74 10.74
CA PRO A 150 -12.65 1.73 9.81
C PRO A 150 -11.37 2.20 9.11
N LEU A 151 -10.45 1.27 8.91
CA LEU A 151 -9.13 1.52 8.31
C LEU A 151 -8.85 0.53 7.17
N SER A 152 -8.49 1.05 6.00
CA SER A 152 -7.89 0.27 4.91
C SER A 152 -6.37 0.16 5.10
N VAL A 153 -5.79 -0.98 4.71
CA VAL A 153 -4.36 -1.22 4.88
C VAL A 153 -3.74 -1.78 3.60
N LYS A 154 -2.69 -1.13 3.09
CA LYS A 154 -1.93 -1.63 1.94
C LYS A 154 -1.40 -3.05 2.18
N GLU A 155 -1.57 -3.90 1.18
CA GLU A 155 -1.33 -5.35 1.25
C GLU A 155 0.09 -5.77 1.67
N CYS A 156 1.12 -4.96 1.38
CA CYS A 156 2.48 -5.28 1.80
C CYS A 156 2.75 -5.09 3.31
N LEU A 157 1.87 -4.38 4.03
CA LEU A 157 1.99 -4.13 5.46
C LEU A 157 1.26 -5.24 6.22
N ALA A 158 1.93 -6.02 7.07
CA ALA A 158 1.31 -7.16 7.72
C ALA A 158 0.03 -6.79 8.49
N VAL A 159 -1.02 -7.61 8.32
CA VAL A 159 -2.19 -7.65 9.19
C VAL A 159 -2.37 -9.11 9.61
N LYS A 160 -2.57 -9.33 10.91
CA LYS A 160 -2.69 -10.67 11.51
C LYS A 160 -3.75 -11.48 10.76
N ASN A 161 -3.45 -12.76 10.51
CA ASN A 161 -4.30 -13.72 9.81
C ASN A 161 -4.60 -13.41 8.33
N THR A 162 -3.97 -12.38 7.74
CA THR A 162 -4.07 -12.07 6.31
C THR A 162 -2.76 -12.32 5.60
N ASP A 163 -2.83 -12.55 4.28
CA ASP A 163 -1.61 -12.69 3.49
C ASP A 163 -0.95 -11.31 3.28
N SER A 164 0.36 -11.35 3.06
CA SER A 164 1.11 -10.20 2.57
C SER A 164 2.09 -10.73 1.55
N THR A 165 1.78 -10.49 0.29
CA THR A 165 2.36 -11.10 -0.90
C THR A 165 3.25 -10.14 -1.68
N ALA A 166 3.03 -8.83 -1.56
CA ALA A 166 3.66 -7.83 -2.43
C ALA A 166 3.51 -8.18 -3.93
N GLY A 167 2.39 -8.81 -4.30
CA GLY A 167 2.13 -9.29 -5.67
C GLY A 167 2.96 -10.52 -6.10
N LEU A 168 3.58 -11.25 -5.16
CA LEU A 168 4.38 -12.46 -5.42
C LEU A 168 3.65 -13.73 -4.98
N ALA A 169 3.26 -14.57 -5.93
CA ALA A 169 2.46 -15.78 -5.67
C ALA A 169 3.11 -16.79 -4.71
N LYS A 170 4.44 -16.74 -4.54
CA LYS A 170 5.19 -17.54 -3.55
C LYS A 170 4.76 -17.30 -2.10
N TYR A 171 4.14 -16.15 -1.82
CA TYR A 171 3.72 -15.73 -0.49
C TYR A 171 2.22 -15.91 -0.24
N LEU A 172 1.47 -16.46 -1.21
CA LEU A 172 0.08 -16.84 -1.00
C LEU A 172 -0.05 -18.02 -0.04
N PHE A 173 -1.07 -17.95 0.81
CA PHE A 173 -1.41 -18.89 1.88
C PHE A 173 -0.30 -18.97 2.93
N GLN A 174 0.24 -17.82 3.30
CA GLN A 174 1.26 -17.65 4.35
C GLN A 174 0.85 -16.44 5.22
N PRO A 175 -0.24 -16.58 5.99
CA PRO A 175 -0.82 -15.47 6.72
C PRO A 175 0.16 -14.94 7.77
N SER A 176 0.14 -13.63 7.98
CA SER A 176 0.97 -13.00 8.99
C SER A 176 0.53 -13.40 10.39
N GLY A 177 1.47 -13.81 11.26
CA GLY A 177 1.15 -14.17 12.65
C GLY A 177 0.84 -12.97 13.56
N LYS A 178 1.17 -11.75 13.11
CA LYS A 178 0.92 -10.50 13.84
C LYS A 178 0.72 -9.33 12.88
N ASP A 179 0.13 -8.26 13.40
CA ASP A 179 0.03 -6.98 12.71
C ASP A 179 1.42 -6.35 12.52
N CYS A 180 1.52 -5.46 11.53
CA CYS A 180 2.61 -4.51 11.48
C CYS A 180 2.46 -3.51 12.64
N SER A 181 3.57 -2.96 13.10
CA SER A 181 3.59 -2.10 14.30
C SER A 181 2.66 -0.89 14.20
N LEU A 182 2.46 -0.34 12.98
CA LEU A 182 1.55 0.77 12.78
C LEU A 182 0.07 0.36 12.91
N VAL A 183 -0.30 -0.81 12.37
CA VAL A 183 -1.67 -1.35 12.54
C VAL A 183 -1.94 -1.72 14.00
N GLU A 184 -0.96 -2.33 14.67
CA GLU A 184 -1.05 -2.65 16.10
C GLU A 184 -1.36 -1.39 16.93
N ALA A 185 -0.60 -0.30 16.71
CA ALA A 185 -0.85 0.99 17.37
C ALA A 185 -2.21 1.62 16.99
N MET A 186 -2.67 1.47 15.75
CA MET A 186 -4.02 1.94 15.38
C MET A 186 -5.11 1.18 16.12
N ARG A 187 -4.95 -0.14 16.32
CA ARG A 187 -5.91 -0.94 17.08
C ARG A 187 -6.00 -0.49 18.54
N THR A 188 -4.88 -0.13 19.19
CA THR A 188 -4.92 0.41 20.57
C THR A 188 -5.66 1.75 20.66
N MET A 189 -5.78 2.49 19.55
CA MET A 189 -6.57 3.71 19.45
C MET A 189 -8.07 3.47 19.14
N GLY A 190 -8.50 2.20 19.05
CA GLY A 190 -9.88 1.80 18.80
C GLY A 190 -10.26 1.65 17.33
N VAL A 191 -9.29 1.64 16.42
CA VAL A 191 -9.49 1.53 14.97
C VAL A 191 -9.78 0.08 14.56
N ILE A 192 -10.59 -0.10 13.51
CA ILE A 192 -10.97 -1.39 12.94
C ILE A 192 -10.38 -1.53 11.52
N PRO A 193 -9.24 -2.23 11.36
CA PRO A 193 -8.81 -2.68 10.04
C PRO A 193 -9.90 -3.56 9.41
N PHE A 194 -10.39 -3.21 8.21
CA PHE A 194 -11.51 -3.93 7.59
C PHE A 194 -11.22 -4.52 6.21
N CYS A 195 -10.22 -3.98 5.50
CA CYS A 195 -9.82 -4.52 4.21
C CYS A 195 -8.35 -4.27 3.90
N ARG A 196 -7.85 -5.02 2.93
CA ARG A 196 -6.48 -4.99 2.42
C ARG A 196 -6.51 -4.48 0.99
N THR A 197 -5.66 -3.53 0.64
CA THR A 197 -5.70 -2.89 -0.69
C THR A 197 -4.53 -3.26 -1.58
N ASN A 198 -4.80 -3.29 -2.89
CA ASN A 198 -3.88 -3.79 -3.91
C ASN A 198 -2.61 -2.92 -4.03
N ASN A 199 -1.53 -3.57 -4.48
CA ASN A 199 -0.24 -2.97 -4.76
C ASN A 199 0.43 -3.62 -5.98
N PRO A 200 1.31 -2.92 -6.71
CA PRO A 200 2.02 -3.52 -7.83
C PRO A 200 2.98 -4.62 -7.40
N GLN A 201 3.31 -5.51 -8.33
CA GLN A 201 4.26 -6.59 -8.09
C GLN A 201 5.61 -6.02 -7.60
N MET A 202 6.12 -6.59 -6.50
CA MET A 202 7.33 -6.16 -5.80
C MET A 202 7.33 -4.71 -5.28
N LEU A 203 6.19 -4.00 -5.35
CA LEU A 203 6.06 -2.59 -4.96
C LEU A 203 6.87 -1.62 -5.82
N LYS A 204 7.47 -2.09 -6.93
CA LYS A 204 8.39 -1.34 -7.79
C LYS A 204 7.69 -0.81 -9.04
N SER A 205 6.60 -0.06 -8.85
CA SER A 205 5.90 0.60 -9.95
C SER A 205 5.08 1.78 -9.43
N PHE A 206 4.92 2.79 -10.28
CA PHE A 206 3.95 3.87 -10.10
C PHE A 206 2.58 3.54 -10.72
N GLY A 207 2.41 2.34 -11.29
CA GLY A 207 1.08 1.74 -11.50
C GLY A 207 0.70 0.80 -10.36
N CYS A 208 -0.47 0.16 -10.45
CA CYS A 208 -0.95 -0.76 -9.42
C CYS A 208 -1.48 -2.06 -10.05
N SER A 209 -0.57 -2.94 -10.47
CA SER A 209 -0.93 -4.23 -11.07
C SER A 209 0.02 -5.34 -10.64
N ASN A 210 -0.52 -6.53 -10.39
CA ASN A 210 0.26 -7.73 -10.15
C ASN A 210 -0.46 -8.99 -10.67
N PRO A 211 0.27 -10.11 -10.89
CA PRO A 211 -0.33 -11.34 -11.43
C PRO A 211 -1.38 -12.02 -10.53
N ILE A 212 -1.41 -11.72 -9.24
CA ILE A 212 -2.34 -12.35 -8.28
C ILE A 212 -3.71 -11.68 -8.38
N TYR A 213 -3.75 -10.37 -8.14
CA TYR A 213 -4.99 -9.62 -7.97
C TYR A 213 -5.38 -8.81 -9.21
N GLY A 214 -4.50 -8.69 -10.21
CA GLY A 214 -4.74 -7.92 -11.42
C GLY A 214 -4.46 -6.43 -11.26
N ASN A 215 -5.02 -5.64 -12.18
CA ASN A 215 -4.82 -4.20 -12.27
C ASN A 215 -5.86 -3.44 -11.44
N THR A 216 -5.42 -2.41 -10.73
CA THR A 216 -6.26 -1.41 -10.09
C THR A 216 -6.32 -0.16 -10.94
N THR A 217 -7.53 0.30 -11.24
CA THR A 217 -7.78 1.46 -12.10
C THR A 217 -8.17 2.70 -11.28
N ASN A 218 -8.06 3.87 -11.90
CA ASN A 218 -8.44 5.13 -11.27
C ASN A 218 -9.98 5.23 -11.14
N PRO A 219 -10.54 5.61 -9.97
CA PRO A 219 -11.99 5.70 -9.77
C PRO A 219 -12.67 6.80 -10.60
N PHE A 220 -11.93 7.82 -11.06
CA PHE A 220 -12.50 8.85 -11.95
C PHE A 220 -12.51 8.42 -13.42
N ASN A 221 -11.64 7.49 -13.81
CA ASN A 221 -11.56 6.98 -15.18
C ASN A 221 -10.85 5.62 -15.20
N ASN A 222 -11.61 4.56 -15.50
CA ASN A 222 -11.10 3.19 -15.50
C ASN A 222 -10.02 2.89 -16.55
N LYS A 223 -9.78 3.79 -17.51
CA LYS A 223 -8.69 3.70 -18.49
C LYS A 223 -7.36 4.23 -17.95
N LEU A 224 -7.37 4.90 -16.79
CA LEU A 224 -6.19 5.50 -16.17
C LEU A 224 -5.71 4.67 -14.98
N THR A 225 -4.42 4.83 -14.65
CA THR A 225 -3.84 4.21 -13.46
C THR A 225 -4.25 4.95 -12.18
N ALA A 226 -4.47 4.21 -11.10
CA ALA A 226 -4.64 4.77 -9.76
C ALA A 226 -3.32 5.28 -9.14
N GLY A 227 -2.20 5.17 -9.84
CA GLY A 227 -0.87 5.41 -9.30
C GLY A 227 -0.38 4.23 -8.46
N GLY A 228 0.80 4.36 -7.85
CA GLY A 228 1.41 3.27 -7.10
C GLY A 228 2.62 3.68 -6.27
N SER A 229 3.07 2.85 -5.33
CA SER A 229 2.61 1.48 -5.09
C SER A 229 1.41 1.35 -4.15
N SER A 230 0.92 2.43 -3.53
CA SER A 230 -0.30 2.43 -2.69
C SER A 230 -1.56 2.76 -3.50
N GLY A 231 -1.66 2.24 -4.72
CA GLY A 231 -2.74 2.57 -5.66
C GLY A 231 -4.10 2.06 -5.21
N GLY A 232 -4.16 0.88 -4.58
CA GLY A 232 -5.39 0.35 -3.99
C GLY A 232 -5.96 1.27 -2.90
N GLU A 233 -5.13 1.74 -1.96
CA GLU A 233 -5.53 2.72 -0.94
C GLU A 233 -6.12 3.98 -1.59
N ALA A 234 -5.43 4.54 -2.58
CA ALA A 234 -5.86 5.80 -3.18
C ALA A 234 -7.17 5.66 -3.96
N ALA A 235 -7.33 4.58 -4.74
CA ALA A 235 -8.56 4.29 -5.45
C ALA A 235 -9.74 4.09 -4.48
N LEU A 236 -9.53 3.32 -3.42
CA LEU A 236 -10.55 3.03 -2.42
C LEU A 236 -11.00 4.30 -1.67
N ILE A 237 -10.05 5.10 -1.20
CA ILE A 237 -10.33 6.35 -0.47
C ILE A 237 -11.00 7.35 -1.41
N ALA A 238 -10.48 7.56 -2.62
CA ALA A 238 -11.08 8.50 -3.58
C ALA A 238 -12.53 8.12 -3.93
N GLY A 239 -12.79 6.83 -4.16
CA GLY A 239 -14.13 6.29 -4.34
C GLY A 239 -15.04 6.39 -3.12
N GLY A 240 -14.51 6.76 -1.94
CA GLY A 240 -15.26 6.90 -0.69
C GLY A 240 -15.47 5.58 0.06
N GLY A 241 -14.80 4.50 -0.35
CA GLY A 241 -14.87 3.20 0.30
C GLY A 241 -14.01 3.09 1.56
N SER A 242 -13.22 4.10 1.89
CA SER A 242 -12.45 4.19 3.14
C SER A 242 -12.27 5.66 3.55
N ILE A 243 -12.29 5.94 4.86
CA ILE A 243 -12.07 7.29 5.40
C ILE A 243 -10.58 7.58 5.66
N ILE A 244 -9.85 6.55 6.11
CA ILE A 244 -8.43 6.62 6.39
C ILE A 244 -7.76 5.33 5.90
N GLY A 245 -6.55 5.48 5.40
CA GLY A 245 -5.73 4.37 4.93
C GLY A 245 -4.29 4.47 5.37
N ILE A 246 -3.59 3.34 5.37
CA ILE A 246 -2.13 3.29 5.58
C ILE A 246 -1.46 2.72 4.33
N GLY A 247 -0.51 3.49 3.81
CA GLY A 247 0.39 3.08 2.74
C GLY A 247 1.85 3.17 3.13
N SER A 248 2.71 3.16 2.11
CA SER A 248 4.16 3.29 2.29
C SER A 248 4.80 4.01 1.13
N ASP A 249 5.90 4.71 1.38
CA ASP A 249 6.59 5.57 0.41
C ASP A 249 8.11 5.53 0.60
N ILE A 250 8.80 5.08 -0.45
CA ILE A 250 10.25 5.19 -0.62
C ILE A 250 10.63 6.16 -1.75
N GLY A 251 9.80 6.26 -2.79
CA GLY A 251 10.07 7.04 -4.00
C GLY A 251 8.85 7.77 -4.57
N GLY A 252 7.78 7.94 -3.78
CA GLY A 252 6.53 8.57 -4.18
C GLY A 252 5.29 7.70 -3.95
N SER A 253 5.42 6.53 -3.36
CA SER A 253 4.32 5.55 -3.31
C SER A 253 3.13 5.90 -2.41
N LEU A 254 3.19 6.98 -1.62
CA LEU A 254 2.01 7.63 -1.02
C LEU A 254 1.54 8.79 -1.90
N ARG A 255 2.49 9.64 -2.30
CA ARG A 255 2.23 10.93 -2.98
C ARG A 255 1.71 10.78 -4.41
N VAL A 256 2.28 9.90 -5.21
CA VAL A 256 1.88 9.63 -6.60
C VAL A 256 0.44 9.12 -6.69
N PRO A 257 0.04 8.04 -5.98
CA PRO A 257 -1.34 7.59 -6.05
C PRO A 257 -2.32 8.60 -5.43
N ALA A 258 -1.92 9.33 -4.39
CA ALA A 258 -2.74 10.42 -3.85
C ALA A 258 -3.00 11.54 -4.88
N HIS A 259 -1.97 11.96 -5.62
CA HIS A 259 -2.08 12.93 -6.69
C HIS A 259 -2.98 12.44 -7.83
N PHE A 260 -2.80 11.20 -8.29
CA PHE A 260 -3.57 10.65 -9.40
C PHE A 260 -5.05 10.42 -9.06
N CYS A 261 -5.36 10.05 -7.81
CA CYS A 261 -6.73 9.81 -7.35
C CYS A 261 -7.33 11.00 -6.60
N GLY A 262 -6.71 12.18 -6.61
CA GLY A 262 -7.29 13.40 -6.04
C GLY A 262 -7.58 13.32 -4.53
N ILE A 263 -6.67 12.73 -3.76
CA ILE A 263 -6.76 12.66 -2.28
C ILE A 263 -5.50 13.23 -1.62
N ALA A 264 -5.51 13.35 -0.30
CA ALA A 264 -4.37 13.82 0.47
C ALA A 264 -3.52 12.64 1.00
N SER A 265 -2.20 12.83 1.04
CA SER A 265 -1.29 11.97 1.80
C SER A 265 -0.10 12.77 2.29
N LEU A 266 0.52 12.31 3.38
CA LEU A 266 1.78 12.86 3.88
C LEU A 266 2.79 11.74 3.99
N LYS A 267 3.95 11.91 3.32
CA LYS A 267 5.14 11.09 3.58
C LYS A 267 5.93 11.75 4.71
N PRO A 268 5.88 11.25 5.94
CA PRO A 268 6.62 11.85 7.04
C PRO A 268 8.14 11.68 6.86
N THR A 269 8.91 12.32 7.74
CA THR A 269 10.33 12.00 7.92
C THR A 269 10.46 10.56 8.43
N PHE A 270 11.46 9.84 7.96
CA PHE A 270 11.75 8.50 8.46
C PHE A 270 11.91 8.49 9.98
N GLY A 271 11.34 7.47 10.64
CA GLY A 271 11.33 7.36 12.09
C GLY A 271 10.29 8.22 12.80
N ARG A 272 9.37 8.91 12.09
CA ARG A 272 8.22 9.57 12.73
C ARG A 272 6.99 8.71 12.92
N LEU A 273 6.86 7.64 12.15
CA LEU A 273 5.85 6.62 12.36
C LEU A 273 6.50 5.27 12.63
N LEU A 274 5.65 4.29 12.93
CA LEU A 274 6.05 2.92 13.15
C LEU A 274 6.29 2.20 11.82
N GLU A 275 7.40 1.47 11.78
CA GLU A 275 8.01 1.02 10.54
C GLU A 275 8.14 -0.51 10.47
N ASN A 276 7.86 -1.28 11.51
CA ASN A 276 8.07 -2.74 11.50
C ASN A 276 6.86 -3.51 10.92
N GLY A 277 7.13 -4.64 10.27
CA GLY A 277 6.09 -5.57 9.76
C GLY A 277 5.77 -5.45 8.28
N PHE A 278 6.77 -5.13 7.45
CA PHE A 278 6.65 -5.15 5.98
C PHE A 278 6.96 -6.54 5.44
N ARG A 279 6.25 -6.99 4.37
CA ARG A 279 6.55 -8.28 3.74
C ARG A 279 7.95 -8.35 3.16
N LEU A 280 8.31 -7.34 2.36
CA LEU A 280 9.66 -7.21 1.81
C LEU A 280 10.52 -6.57 2.89
N LYS A 281 11.44 -7.36 3.44
CA LYS A 281 12.31 -6.95 4.53
C LYS A 281 13.20 -5.77 4.10
N ARG A 282 13.54 -4.92 5.06
CA ARG A 282 14.30 -3.67 4.83
C ARG A 282 15.78 -3.90 4.54
N ASP A 283 16.34 -5.05 4.85
CA ASP A 283 17.70 -5.46 4.46
C ASP A 283 17.87 -5.52 2.93
N GLN A 284 16.77 -5.55 2.18
CA GLN A 284 16.73 -5.48 0.72
C GLN A 284 16.52 -4.05 0.17
N GLN A 285 16.50 -3.02 1.04
CA GLN A 285 16.38 -1.61 0.61
C GLN A 285 17.75 -1.01 0.30
N PRO A 286 17.84 -0.07 -0.67
CA PRO A 286 19.05 0.72 -0.85
C PRO A 286 19.40 1.43 0.47
N PRO A 287 20.67 1.42 0.91
CA PRO A 287 21.08 1.88 2.24
C PRO A 287 20.69 3.33 2.53
N PHE A 288 20.60 4.15 1.47
CA PHE A 288 20.34 5.59 1.53
C PHE A 288 18.86 5.99 1.43
N PHE A 289 17.97 5.12 0.95
CA PHE A 289 16.56 5.45 0.77
C PHE A 289 15.70 4.68 1.75
N LYS A 290 15.20 5.37 2.78
CA LYS A 290 14.38 4.75 3.81
C LYS A 290 12.91 4.83 3.45
N CYS A 291 12.26 3.68 3.31
CA CYS A 291 10.81 3.59 3.18
C CYS A 291 10.13 4.06 4.48
N CYS A 292 9.12 4.90 4.34
CA CYS A 292 8.29 5.39 5.45
C CYS A 292 6.86 4.87 5.30
N SER A 293 6.25 4.45 6.40
CA SER A 293 4.78 4.33 6.47
C SER A 293 4.16 5.74 6.44
N GLY A 294 2.88 5.82 6.04
CA GLY A 294 2.15 7.09 6.10
C GLY A 294 0.66 6.93 5.92
N PHE A 295 -0.07 7.95 6.35
CA PHE A 295 -1.54 7.99 6.28
C PHE A 295 -2.02 8.62 4.97
N MET A 296 -3.18 8.15 4.53
CA MET A 296 -3.91 8.64 3.34
C MET A 296 -5.36 8.91 3.73
N SER A 297 -5.95 10.00 3.25
CA SER A 297 -7.35 10.38 3.48
C SER A 297 -7.78 11.41 2.45
N LYS A 298 -9.09 11.71 2.35
CA LYS A 298 -9.58 12.82 1.51
C LYS A 298 -9.18 14.19 2.09
N ASP A 299 -9.10 14.29 3.41
CA ASP A 299 -8.93 15.56 4.12
C ASP A 299 -7.55 15.71 4.76
N VAL A 300 -6.94 16.90 4.60
CA VAL A 300 -5.67 17.23 5.26
C VAL A 300 -5.83 17.31 6.78
N SER A 301 -7.00 17.71 7.29
CA SER A 301 -7.28 17.74 8.74
C SER A 301 -7.16 16.36 9.37
N ALA A 302 -7.69 15.33 8.71
CA ALA A 302 -7.58 13.94 9.14
C ALA A 302 -6.10 13.51 9.20
N LEU A 303 -5.30 13.88 8.20
CA LEU A 303 -3.86 13.59 8.22
C LEU A 303 -3.15 14.27 9.38
N ILE A 304 -3.45 15.54 9.67
CA ILE A 304 -2.88 16.27 10.81
C ILE A 304 -3.24 15.58 12.12
N LYS A 305 -4.53 15.22 12.31
CA LYS A 305 -5.00 14.52 13.51
C LYS A 305 -4.28 13.19 13.71
N LEU A 306 -4.19 12.36 12.66
CA LEU A 306 -3.50 11.07 12.72
C LEU A 306 -2.02 11.22 13.09
N HIS A 307 -1.29 12.12 12.42
CA HIS A 307 0.13 12.32 12.73
C HIS A 307 0.35 12.90 14.13
N ALA A 308 -0.52 13.81 14.59
CA ALA A 308 -0.46 14.37 15.94
C ALA A 308 -0.68 13.29 17.01
N LEU A 309 -1.70 12.44 16.85
CA LEU A 309 -2.00 11.34 17.78
C LEU A 309 -0.82 10.37 17.92
N PHE A 310 -0.14 10.05 16.81
CA PHE A 310 1.05 9.20 16.84
C PHE A 310 2.26 9.88 17.47
N ALA A 311 2.53 11.12 17.08
CA ALA A 311 3.66 11.88 17.62
C ALA A 311 3.51 12.12 19.13
N ASP A 312 2.30 12.36 19.63
CA ASP A 312 2.05 12.54 21.07
C ASP A 312 2.30 11.27 21.89
N GLN A 313 2.18 10.09 21.27
CA GLN A 313 2.47 8.78 21.88
C GLN A 313 3.87 8.23 21.55
N SER A 314 4.70 9.03 20.86
CA SER A 314 5.99 8.61 20.33
C SER A 314 6.97 8.13 21.41
N GLU A 315 6.95 8.70 22.61
CA GLU A 315 7.78 8.27 23.74
C GLU A 315 7.46 6.82 24.17
N GLU A 316 6.19 6.45 24.23
CA GLU A 316 5.77 5.09 24.60
C GLU A 316 6.11 4.10 23.48
N PHE A 317 5.85 4.47 22.23
CA PHE A 317 6.20 3.64 21.09
C PHE A 317 7.71 3.41 20.95
N ALA A 318 8.53 4.42 21.24
CA ALA A 318 9.99 4.31 21.17
C ALA A 318 10.56 3.26 22.13
N LYS A 319 9.89 2.96 23.25
CA LYS A 319 10.30 1.91 24.21
C LYS A 319 10.37 0.52 23.56
N LYS A 320 9.55 0.27 22.53
CA LYS A 320 9.46 -1.02 21.81
C LYS A 320 10.01 -0.94 20.38
N HIS A 321 10.21 0.27 19.85
CA HIS A 321 10.54 0.51 18.45
C HIS A 321 11.72 1.49 18.31
N TYR A 322 12.94 0.95 18.33
CA TYR A 322 14.18 1.74 18.31
C TYR A 322 14.39 2.60 17.05
N SER A 323 13.70 2.32 15.94
CA SER A 323 13.76 3.14 14.73
C SER A 323 12.88 4.40 14.79
N LEU A 324 12.02 4.52 15.81
CA LEU A 324 11.15 5.65 16.01
C LEU A 324 11.85 6.73 16.84
N VAL A 325 11.75 7.98 16.40
CA VAL A 325 12.28 9.15 17.09
C VAL A 325 11.16 9.73 17.97
N PRO A 326 11.32 9.76 19.30
CA PRO A 326 10.29 10.20 20.23
C PRO A 326 10.16 11.74 20.23
N LEU A 327 9.53 12.29 19.19
CA LEU A 327 9.22 13.71 19.08
C LEU A 327 7.71 13.95 19.11
N LYS A 328 7.25 14.69 20.12
CA LYS A 328 5.85 15.11 20.28
C LYS A 328 5.39 16.05 19.18
N TRP A 329 4.07 16.10 18.95
CA TRP A 329 3.49 17.00 17.96
C TRP A 329 3.58 18.45 18.43
N ASN A 330 4.35 19.27 17.71
CA ASN A 330 4.47 20.68 18.05
C ASN A 330 3.29 21.49 17.47
N ARG A 331 2.23 21.63 18.27
CA ARG A 331 1.03 22.40 17.92
C ARG A 331 1.32 23.89 17.67
N SER A 332 2.36 24.46 18.29
CA SER A 332 2.70 25.88 18.08
C SER A 332 3.27 26.17 16.70
N LEU A 333 3.59 25.15 15.90
CA LEU A 333 4.01 25.32 14.50
C LEU A 333 2.82 25.36 13.53
N LEU A 334 1.63 24.87 13.93
CA LEU A 334 0.40 24.97 13.15
C LEU A 334 -0.19 26.38 13.29
N THR A 335 0.45 27.34 12.64
CA THR A 335 0.11 28.77 12.73
C THR A 335 -0.43 29.27 11.40
N LYS A 336 -1.34 30.24 11.45
CA LYS A 336 -1.77 31.04 10.29
C LYS A 336 -0.80 32.19 9.99
N ARG A 337 0.47 32.05 10.39
CA ARG A 337 1.46 33.13 10.23
C ARG A 337 1.82 33.29 8.75
N LYS A 338 2.21 34.51 8.38
CA LYS A 338 2.85 34.76 7.09
C LYS A 338 4.06 33.84 6.91
N MET A 339 4.16 33.19 5.76
CA MET A 339 5.22 32.22 5.44
C MET A 339 6.07 32.74 4.28
N LYS A 340 7.36 32.40 4.29
CA LYS A 340 8.27 32.55 3.16
C LYS A 340 8.39 31.19 2.47
N ILE A 341 7.92 31.08 1.23
CA ILE A 341 7.74 29.81 0.52
C ILE A 341 8.58 29.84 -0.75
N GLY A 342 9.58 28.96 -0.83
CA GLY A 342 10.32 28.71 -2.06
C GLY A 342 9.51 27.81 -3.00
N TRP A 343 9.46 28.14 -4.28
CA TRP A 343 8.78 27.33 -5.31
C TRP A 343 9.58 27.30 -6.61
N PHE A 344 9.45 26.22 -7.39
CA PHE A 344 10.04 26.08 -8.71
C PHE A 344 9.08 25.29 -9.60
N ASP A 345 9.11 25.57 -10.90
CA ASP A 345 8.21 25.02 -11.93
C ASP A 345 8.94 24.10 -12.93
N HIS A 346 10.25 23.97 -12.80
CA HIS A 346 11.10 23.13 -13.62
C HIS A 346 12.15 22.45 -12.73
N ASN A 347 12.44 21.18 -13.00
CA ASN A 347 13.43 20.40 -12.25
C ASN A 347 14.60 19.90 -13.11
N ASN A 348 14.78 20.49 -14.30
CA ASN A 348 15.82 20.15 -15.27
C ASN A 348 15.94 18.65 -15.62
N TYR A 349 14.88 17.87 -15.39
CA TYR A 349 14.88 16.42 -15.61
C TYR A 349 13.57 15.92 -16.23
N PHE A 350 12.43 16.27 -15.62
CA PHE A 350 11.10 15.94 -16.10
C PHE A 350 10.37 17.22 -16.51
N GLU A 351 9.86 17.25 -17.74
CA GLU A 351 8.93 18.29 -18.16
C GLU A 351 7.57 18.07 -17.49
N ALA A 352 7.04 19.12 -16.84
CA ALA A 352 5.72 19.08 -16.26
C ALA A 352 4.65 19.20 -17.35
N VAL A 353 3.59 18.38 -17.26
CA VAL A 353 2.46 18.51 -18.18
C VAL A 353 1.73 19.85 -17.94
N PRO A 354 1.08 20.45 -18.96
CA PRO A 354 0.49 21.79 -18.85
C PRO A 354 -0.52 21.95 -17.70
N SER A 355 -1.28 20.90 -17.39
CA SER A 355 -2.24 20.90 -16.27
C SER A 355 -1.55 20.99 -14.90
N CYS A 356 -0.41 20.31 -14.71
CA CYS A 356 0.38 20.39 -13.49
C CYS A 356 1.05 21.76 -13.35
N THR A 357 1.59 22.29 -14.45
CA THR A 357 2.15 23.64 -14.49
C THR A 357 1.09 24.66 -14.09
N ARG A 358 -0.09 24.63 -14.72
CA ARG A 358 -1.20 25.52 -14.37
C ARG A 358 -1.59 25.40 -12.88
N ALA A 359 -1.76 24.19 -12.36
CA ALA A 359 -2.12 23.98 -10.96
C ALA A 359 -1.07 24.53 -9.97
N LEU A 360 0.21 24.44 -10.31
CA LEU A 360 1.29 25.04 -9.52
C LEU A 360 1.16 26.56 -9.49
N TYR A 361 0.98 27.21 -10.65
CA TYR A 361 0.84 28.67 -10.72
C TYR A 361 -0.42 29.16 -10.00
N GLU A 362 -1.57 28.48 -10.16
CA GLU A 362 -2.80 28.79 -9.42
C GLU A 362 -2.55 28.71 -7.89
N CYS A 363 -1.79 27.71 -7.42
CA CYS A 363 -1.43 27.57 -6.02
C CYS A 363 -0.53 28.71 -5.53
N VAL A 364 0.47 29.11 -6.33
CA VAL A 364 1.37 30.24 -6.03
C VAL A 364 0.56 31.54 -5.91
N ASP A 365 -0.35 31.79 -6.85
CA ASP A 365 -1.20 32.98 -6.85
C ASP A 365 -2.11 33.01 -5.62
N LEU A 366 -2.78 31.89 -5.31
CA LEU A 366 -3.64 31.77 -4.13
C LEU A 366 -2.85 32.01 -2.84
N LEU A 367 -1.66 31.44 -2.70
CA LEU A 367 -0.80 31.68 -1.53
C LEU A 367 -0.36 33.14 -1.44
N SER A 368 -0.04 33.77 -2.57
CA SER A 368 0.36 35.19 -2.60
C SER A 368 -0.80 36.11 -2.20
N GLN A 369 -2.00 35.85 -2.73
CA GLN A 369 -3.23 36.58 -2.36
C GLN A 369 -3.58 36.41 -0.88
N ASN A 370 -3.23 35.27 -0.26
CA ASN A 370 -3.38 35.04 1.18
C ASN A 370 -2.23 35.65 2.02
N GLY A 371 -1.38 36.49 1.43
CA GLY A 371 -0.38 37.29 2.12
C GLY A 371 0.93 36.57 2.44
N HIS A 372 1.22 35.43 1.81
CA HIS A 372 2.51 34.74 1.93
C HIS A 372 3.57 35.37 1.00
N ASP A 373 4.86 35.24 1.36
CA ASP A 373 5.98 35.65 0.51
C ASP A 373 6.43 34.47 -0.37
N LEU A 374 6.18 34.56 -1.67
CA LEU A 374 6.48 33.50 -2.64
C LEU A 374 7.79 33.83 -3.36
N ILE A 375 8.73 32.91 -3.34
CA ILE A 375 10.07 33.11 -3.92
C ILE A 375 10.32 32.02 -4.93
N LYS A 376 10.41 32.41 -6.21
CA LYS A 376 10.83 31.48 -7.24
C LYS A 376 12.31 31.14 -7.02
N ILE A 377 12.60 29.86 -6.87
CA ILE A 377 13.96 29.33 -6.71
C ILE A 377 14.33 28.46 -7.91
N GLU A 378 15.62 28.21 -8.08
CA GLU A 378 16.10 27.17 -8.98
C GLU A 378 15.85 25.78 -8.39
N ASP A 379 15.80 24.77 -9.26
CA ASP A 379 15.71 23.37 -8.85
C ASP A 379 16.83 23.01 -7.85
N PRO A 380 16.51 22.48 -6.66
CA PRO A 380 17.50 22.20 -5.62
C PRO A 380 18.39 20.97 -5.90
N GLY A 381 18.50 20.54 -7.16
CA GLY A 381 19.38 19.43 -7.59
C GLY A 381 18.64 18.13 -7.87
N THR A 382 17.45 18.18 -8.47
CA THR A 382 16.69 17.00 -8.88
C THR A 382 17.50 16.08 -9.81
N PRO A 383 18.21 16.55 -10.85
CA PRO A 383 18.99 15.68 -11.74
C PRO A 383 20.02 14.84 -10.98
N LYS A 384 20.80 15.48 -10.10
CA LYS A 384 21.80 14.81 -9.27
C LYS A 384 21.16 13.75 -8.35
N LEU A 385 19.99 14.05 -7.78
CA LEU A 385 19.26 13.09 -6.95
C LEU A 385 18.80 11.88 -7.76
N VAL A 386 18.23 12.10 -8.95
CA VAL A 386 17.78 11.01 -9.82
C VAL A 386 18.96 10.14 -10.25
N ASP A 387 20.10 10.73 -10.61
CA ASP A 387 21.31 9.98 -10.97
C ASP A 387 21.82 9.10 -9.81
N ILE A 388 21.80 9.62 -8.58
CA ILE A 388 22.15 8.84 -7.38
C ILE A 388 21.17 7.68 -7.19
N VAL A 389 19.86 7.91 -7.36
CA VAL A 389 18.83 6.88 -7.25
C VAL A 389 19.05 5.78 -8.30
N LEU A 390 19.16 6.15 -9.58
CA LEU A 390 19.31 5.20 -10.69
C LEU A 390 20.61 4.41 -10.59
N SER A 391 21.73 5.06 -10.25
CA SER A 391 23.02 4.39 -10.04
C SER A 391 22.99 3.42 -8.85
N SER A 392 22.24 3.74 -7.79
CA SER A 392 22.05 2.82 -6.66
C SER A 392 21.37 1.53 -7.11
N PHE A 393 20.35 1.60 -7.99
CA PHE A 393 19.71 0.41 -8.54
C PHE A 393 20.62 -0.40 -9.48
N GLN A 394 21.51 0.27 -10.23
CA GLN A 394 22.47 -0.42 -11.10
C GLN A 394 23.56 -1.17 -10.31
N ARG A 395 24.03 -0.62 -9.18
CA ARG A 395 25.02 -1.28 -8.31
C ARG A 395 24.47 -2.53 -7.60
N TYR A 396 23.16 -2.72 -7.58
CA TYR A 396 22.50 -3.94 -7.11
C TYR A 396 22.18 -4.95 -8.24
N LYS A 397 22.84 -4.86 -9.40
CA LYS A 397 23.07 -6.03 -10.26
C LYS A 397 23.98 -7.03 -9.55
N ILE A 398 23.48 -7.65 -8.49
CA ILE A 398 24.07 -8.85 -7.91
C ILE A 398 23.49 -10.01 -8.73
N ILE A 399 24.37 -10.56 -9.58
CA ILE A 399 24.57 -11.98 -9.95
C ILE A 399 23.32 -12.86 -10.00
#